data_AF-F8CQ33-F1
#
_entry.id   AF-F8CQ33-F1
#
_cell.length_a   1.000
_cell.length_b   1.000
_cell.length_c   1.000
_cell.angle_alpha   90.00
_cell.angle_beta   90.00
_cell.angle_gamma   90.00
#
_symmetry.space_group_name_H-M   'P 1'
#
loop_
_entity.id
_entity.type
_entity.pdbx_description
1 polymer ?
#
loop_
_entity_poly.entity_id
_entity_poly.type
_entity_poly.pdbx_seq_one_letter_code
_entity_poly.pdbx_strand_id
1 'polypeptide(L)'
;MFPIRTALCALLALGLSLGPTEAEARFGKRSRPSQSDSNDRDRDDKKEHGASAIGSDDDDDRPRRSSRRRSSSGRRYVSGDSGASFSWFSFLFVTGNHRLSVAPELRGERHAAALAFRVGAQGGSLSETDVSGSGFSGDLFLGLEGRRFGVDLRLTGLGLPTDDGTSGSDVITLTQSHLTWALISHERARLRVEAGVSTATAPDISFVGASFAASLEACIAGPLDLEARLQVTPFPYRQVDASAALAVHLGALVLRGGYRGMVLDDAGYTDGIANVDTFHGPFLGVGLSY
;
A
#
# COMPACT_ATOMS: atom_id res chain seq x y z
N MET A 1 24.46 12.76 -25.47
CA MET A 1 23.75 13.09 -24.21
C MET A 1 22.26 13.05 -24.51
N PHE A 2 21.55 11.99 -24.13
CA PHE A 2 20.10 11.92 -24.30
C PHE A 2 19.45 12.88 -23.30
N PRO A 3 18.58 13.82 -23.72
CA PRO A 3 17.97 14.77 -22.81
C PRO A 3 16.97 14.02 -21.91
N ILE A 4 17.15 14.09 -20.59
CA ILE A 4 16.28 13.51 -19.55
C ILE A 4 14.78 13.76 -19.83
N ARG A 5 14.44 14.88 -20.47
CA ARG A 5 13.08 15.20 -20.93
C ARG A 5 12.49 14.17 -21.90
N THR A 6 13.28 13.67 -22.85
CA THR A 6 12.82 12.63 -23.79
C THR A 6 12.56 11.29 -23.11
N ALA A 7 13.35 10.93 -22.08
CA ALA A 7 13.12 9.73 -21.29
C ALA A 7 11.84 9.86 -20.43
N LEU A 8 11.59 11.03 -19.83
CA LEU A 8 10.37 11.29 -19.06
C LEU A 8 9.12 11.29 -19.95
N CYS A 9 9.19 11.90 -21.14
CA CYS A 9 8.08 11.86 -22.10
C CYS A 9 7.81 10.45 -22.63
N ALA A 10 8.86 9.66 -22.89
CA ALA A 10 8.70 8.27 -23.31
C ALA A 10 8.08 7.39 -22.22
N LEU A 11 8.48 7.57 -20.95
CA LEU A 11 7.86 6.88 -19.81
C LEU A 11 6.41 7.30 -19.61
N LEU A 12 6.08 8.59 -19.73
CA LEU A 12 4.71 9.08 -19.65
C LEU A 12 3.84 8.52 -20.80
N ALA A 13 4.38 8.48 -22.02
CA ALA A 13 3.69 7.95 -23.19
C ALA A 13 3.45 6.43 -23.08
N LEU A 14 4.40 5.67 -22.54
CA LEU A 14 4.21 4.25 -22.24
C LEU A 14 3.11 4.03 -21.19
N GLY A 15 3.07 4.87 -20.16
CA GLY A 15 1.99 4.84 -19.15
C GLY A 15 0.61 5.11 -19.72
N LEU A 16 0.49 5.95 -20.77
CA LEU A 16 -0.78 6.25 -21.43
C LEU A 16 -1.19 5.21 -22.49
N SER A 17 -0.25 4.39 -22.97
CA SER A 17 -0.51 3.36 -23.99
C SER A 17 -1.06 2.04 -23.44
N LEU A 18 -1.06 1.86 -22.12
CA LEU A 18 -1.74 0.77 -21.41
C LEU A 18 -3.24 1.10 -21.27
N GLY A 19 -3.90 1.36 -22.39
CA GLY A 19 -5.34 1.60 -22.45
C GLY A 19 -6.14 0.40 -21.95
N PRO A 20 -7.40 0.62 -21.51
CA PRO A 20 -8.24 -0.43 -20.93
C PRO A 20 -8.55 -1.48 -22.01
N THR A 21 -8.03 -2.69 -21.83
CA THR A 21 -8.60 -3.87 -22.48
C THR A 21 -9.82 -4.28 -21.67
N GLU A 22 -10.99 -4.36 -22.30
CA GLU A 22 -12.18 -4.98 -21.69
C GLU A 22 -11.81 -6.41 -21.29
N ALA A 23 -11.77 -6.67 -19.99
CA ALA A 23 -11.33 -7.94 -19.48
C ALA A 23 -12.04 -8.28 -18.18
N GLU A 24 -12.76 -9.40 -18.23
CA GLU A 24 -13.60 -9.91 -17.17
C GLU A 24 -12.74 -10.28 -15.95
N ALA A 25 -13.06 -9.66 -14.81
CA ALA A 25 -12.28 -9.74 -13.60
C ALA A 25 -12.47 -11.05 -12.84
N ARG A 26 -11.54 -12.01 -12.94
CA ARG A 26 -11.74 -13.35 -12.34
C ARG A 26 -10.49 -13.94 -11.68
N PHE A 27 -9.43 -13.17 -11.46
CA PHE A 27 -8.20 -13.70 -10.86
C PHE A 27 -8.45 -14.35 -9.49
N GLY A 28 -8.42 -15.68 -9.43
CA GLY A 28 -8.55 -16.46 -8.19
C GLY A 28 -9.92 -16.38 -7.48
N LYS A 29 -10.97 -15.86 -8.14
CA LYS A 29 -12.32 -15.76 -7.57
C LYS A 29 -13.04 -17.11 -7.61
N ARG A 30 -13.88 -17.40 -6.61
CA ARG A 30 -14.59 -18.69 -6.51
C ARG A 30 -15.65 -18.83 -7.59
N SER A 31 -15.38 -19.65 -8.62
CA SER A 31 -16.45 -20.16 -9.48
C SER A 31 -17.16 -21.28 -8.74
N ARG A 32 -18.37 -21.04 -8.21
CA ARG A 32 -19.26 -22.17 -7.91
C ARG A 32 -19.54 -22.89 -9.23
N PRO A 33 -19.44 -24.23 -9.30
CA PRO A 33 -19.90 -24.94 -10.48
C PRO A 33 -21.38 -24.59 -10.69
N SER A 34 -21.73 -24.20 -11.92
CA SER A 34 -23.11 -24.05 -12.36
C SER A 34 -23.87 -25.29 -11.92
N GLN A 35 -24.72 -25.16 -10.90
CA GLN A 35 -25.67 -26.20 -10.54
C GLN A 35 -26.60 -26.35 -11.74
N SER A 36 -26.32 -27.37 -12.54
CA SER A 36 -27.24 -27.97 -13.47
C SER A 36 -28.60 -28.12 -12.80
N ASP A 37 -29.63 -27.62 -13.48
CA ASP A 37 -31.04 -27.86 -13.19
C ASP A 37 -31.29 -29.36 -12.96
N SER A 38 -31.32 -29.78 -11.70
CA SER A 38 -31.99 -31.02 -11.30
C SER A 38 -33.23 -30.61 -10.53
N ASN A 39 -34.35 -30.56 -11.26
CA ASN A 39 -35.68 -30.77 -10.72
C ASN A 39 -35.63 -31.98 -9.77
N ASP A 40 -35.85 -31.75 -8.48
CA ASP A 40 -36.43 -32.78 -7.63
C ASP A 40 -37.43 -32.15 -6.67
N ARG A 41 -38.66 -32.65 -6.80
CA ARG A 41 -39.80 -32.35 -5.95
C ARG A 41 -39.70 -33.18 -4.67
N ASP A 42 -40.42 -32.68 -3.67
CA ASP A 42 -41.05 -33.41 -2.57
C ASP A 42 -40.34 -33.53 -1.21
N ARG A 43 -41.09 -32.97 -0.23
CA ARG A 43 -41.41 -33.45 1.13
C ARG A 43 -40.56 -32.99 2.32
N ASP A 44 -41.28 -32.26 3.19
CA ASP A 44 -41.43 -32.49 4.63
C ASP A 44 -40.18 -32.90 5.43
N ASP A 45 -39.70 -32.04 6.33
CA ASP A 45 -40.10 -32.13 7.74
C ASP A 45 -39.39 -31.09 8.64
N LYS A 46 -40.08 -30.81 9.74
CA LYS A 46 -39.83 -29.82 10.78
C LYS A 46 -38.50 -29.99 11.53
N LYS A 47 -37.89 -28.85 11.92
CA LYS A 47 -37.29 -28.68 13.26
C LYS A 47 -36.99 -27.21 13.57
N GLU A 48 -37.89 -26.61 14.33
CA GLU A 48 -37.69 -25.36 15.06
C GLU A 48 -36.80 -25.62 16.28
N HIS A 49 -35.82 -24.75 16.54
CA HIS A 49 -35.04 -24.73 17.77
C HIS A 49 -35.44 -23.51 18.61
N GLY A 50 -36.03 -23.76 19.77
CA GLY A 50 -36.41 -22.74 20.74
C GLY A 50 -35.21 -22.19 21.51
N ALA A 51 -35.15 -20.87 21.65
CA ALA A 51 -34.23 -20.17 22.52
C ALA A 51 -34.94 -19.81 23.83
N SER A 52 -34.33 -20.18 24.96
CA SER A 52 -34.76 -19.84 26.32
C SER A 52 -34.48 -18.37 26.67
N ALA A 53 -35.44 -17.72 27.33
CA ALA A 53 -35.31 -16.36 27.83
C ALA A 53 -34.34 -16.25 29.02
N ILE A 54 -33.48 -15.23 29.00
CA ILE A 54 -32.57 -14.86 30.09
C ILE A 54 -33.32 -13.96 31.08
N GLY A 55 -33.13 -14.26 32.36
CA GLY A 55 -33.82 -13.68 33.50
C GLY A 55 -33.59 -12.19 33.71
N SER A 56 -34.59 -11.60 34.36
CA SER A 56 -34.65 -10.25 34.91
C SER A 56 -34.46 -10.35 36.43
N ASP A 57 -33.45 -9.66 36.96
CA ASP A 57 -33.32 -9.37 38.38
C ASP A 57 -33.35 -7.84 38.57
N ASP A 58 -34.53 -7.35 38.97
CA ASP A 58 -34.83 -6.55 40.18
C ASP A 58 -33.66 -5.74 40.79
N ASP A 59 -33.73 -4.42 40.77
CA ASP A 59 -34.30 -3.51 41.81
C ASP A 59 -33.24 -3.09 42.85
N ASP A 60 -33.02 -1.77 42.97
CA ASP A 60 -33.26 -1.03 44.22
C ASP A 60 -32.56 0.36 44.26
N ASP A 61 -33.41 1.37 44.50
CA ASP A 61 -33.27 2.51 45.41
C ASP A 61 -32.11 3.54 45.31
N ARG A 62 -32.46 4.70 44.68
CA ARG A 62 -32.64 6.06 45.29
C ARG A 62 -31.83 6.45 46.56
N PRO A 63 -31.70 7.77 46.92
CA PRO A 63 -31.71 9.03 46.15
C PRO A 63 -30.68 10.09 46.65
N ARG A 64 -30.82 11.34 46.13
CA ARG A 64 -30.60 12.66 46.80
C ARG A 64 -29.26 13.43 46.68
N ARG A 65 -29.39 14.58 46.00
CA ARG A 65 -29.13 15.99 46.44
C ARG A 65 -27.68 16.51 46.62
N SER A 66 -27.45 17.54 45.79
CA SER A 66 -27.11 18.94 46.17
C SER A 66 -25.66 19.36 46.51
N SER A 67 -25.16 20.21 45.61
CA SER A 67 -24.67 21.57 45.89
C SER A 67 -23.21 21.81 46.29
N ARG A 68 -22.72 22.93 45.72
CA ARG A 68 -21.71 23.91 46.20
C ARG A 68 -20.24 23.73 45.80
N ARG A 69 -19.84 24.64 44.90
CA ARG A 69 -18.89 25.77 45.10
C ARG A 69 -17.59 25.47 45.87
N ARG A 70 -16.42 25.68 45.23
CA ARG A 70 -15.50 26.84 45.37
C ARG A 70 -14.05 26.47 45.00
N SER A 71 -13.49 27.23 44.05
CA SER A 71 -12.26 28.04 44.17
C SER A 71 -11.15 27.59 45.14
N SER A 72 -9.96 27.33 44.59
CA SER A 72 -8.66 27.87 45.04
C SER A 72 -7.56 27.38 44.07
N SER A 73 -6.95 28.26 43.26
CA SER A 73 -5.72 29.01 43.55
C SER A 73 -4.49 28.15 43.83
N GLY A 74 -3.58 28.11 42.84
CA GLY A 74 -2.14 28.14 43.08
C GLY A 74 -1.40 26.81 43.08
N ARG A 75 -0.54 26.61 42.09
CA ARG A 75 0.91 26.84 42.25
C ARG A 75 1.63 26.69 40.92
N ARG A 76 2.20 27.80 40.49
CA ARG A 76 3.34 27.88 39.59
C ARG A 76 4.48 27.07 40.23
N TYR A 77 4.87 25.98 39.57
CA TYR A 77 6.24 25.46 39.68
C TYR A 77 6.92 25.77 38.37
N VAL A 78 7.74 26.81 38.41
CA VAL A 78 8.83 27.03 37.46
C VAL A 78 9.96 26.16 37.96
N SER A 79 10.01 24.92 37.49
CA SER A 79 11.25 24.14 37.47
C SER A 79 11.80 24.27 36.07
N GLY A 80 12.80 25.15 35.94
CA GLY A 80 13.71 25.11 34.81
C GLY A 80 14.41 23.77 34.85
N ASP A 81 13.97 22.86 33.99
CA ASP A 81 14.72 21.67 33.66
C ASP A 81 15.10 21.82 32.20
N SER A 82 16.37 22.11 31.97
CA SER A 82 17.04 21.90 30.70
C SER A 82 17.23 20.40 30.47
N GLY A 83 16.19 19.62 30.72
CA GLY A 83 16.08 18.25 30.29
C GLY A 83 15.78 18.32 28.80
N ALA A 84 16.76 17.94 27.99
CA ALA A 84 16.50 17.58 26.61
C ALA A 84 15.39 16.52 26.62
N SER A 85 14.14 16.97 26.50
CA SER A 85 13.02 16.13 26.12
C SER A 85 13.35 15.72 24.70
N PHE A 86 14.17 14.67 24.58
CA PHE A 86 14.28 13.83 23.40
C PHE A 86 12.91 13.18 23.23
N SER A 87 11.95 13.99 22.79
CA SER A 87 10.70 13.50 22.27
C SER A 87 11.06 12.65 21.06
N TRP A 88 10.59 11.42 21.03
CA TRP A 88 10.71 10.54 19.86
C TRP A 88 10.28 11.27 18.57
N PHE A 89 9.32 12.20 18.66
CA PHE A 89 8.97 13.11 17.57
C PHE A 89 10.13 14.02 17.14
N SER A 90 10.87 14.63 18.07
CA SER A 90 12.05 15.43 17.74
C SER A 90 13.16 14.58 17.11
N PHE A 91 13.32 13.33 17.55
CA PHE A 91 14.23 12.38 16.90
C PHE A 91 13.80 12.12 15.45
N LEU A 92 12.51 11.97 15.15
CA LEU A 92 12.00 11.79 13.79
C LEU A 92 12.30 12.99 12.86
N PHE A 93 12.31 14.22 13.39
CA PHE A 93 12.60 15.41 12.58
C PHE A 93 14.10 15.73 12.47
N VAL A 94 14.92 15.24 13.41
CA VAL A 94 16.37 15.48 13.47
C VAL A 94 17.19 14.36 12.81
N THR A 95 16.70 13.14 12.88
CA THR A 95 17.30 11.96 12.23
C THR A 95 16.57 11.67 10.93
N GLY A 96 17.30 11.16 9.94
CA GLY A 96 16.80 10.98 8.58
C GLY A 96 17.72 11.62 7.54
N ASN A 97 17.71 11.05 6.34
CA ASN A 97 18.54 11.50 5.21
C ASN A 97 18.13 12.90 4.69
N HIS A 98 16.97 13.41 5.11
CA HIS A 98 16.45 14.72 4.74
C HIS A 98 16.46 15.68 5.93
N ARG A 99 17.66 16.08 6.40
CA ARG A 99 17.81 17.05 7.49
C ARG A 99 17.35 18.44 7.04
N LEU A 100 16.31 18.97 7.68
CA LEU A 100 15.76 20.31 7.41
C LEU A 100 16.68 21.45 7.89
N SER A 101 17.64 21.16 8.79
CA SER A 101 18.52 22.16 9.40
C SER A 101 19.92 21.60 9.70
N VAL A 102 20.75 21.40 8.68
CA VAL A 102 22.22 21.26 8.84
C VAL A 102 22.93 21.91 7.65
N ALA A 103 24.13 22.45 7.93
CA ALA A 103 25.05 23.15 7.04
C ALA A 103 25.07 22.65 5.57
N PRO A 104 25.30 23.56 4.60
CA PRO A 104 25.22 23.28 3.16
C PRO A 104 26.12 22.13 2.67
N GLU A 105 27.17 21.77 3.40
CA GLU A 105 28.13 20.72 3.04
C GLU A 105 27.58 19.28 3.16
N LEU A 106 26.54 19.04 3.97
CA LEU A 106 25.94 17.69 4.16
C LEU A 106 24.61 17.51 3.40
N ARG A 107 24.19 18.50 2.61
CA ARG A 107 22.95 18.46 1.81
C ARG A 107 23.06 17.57 0.57
N GLY A 108 24.27 17.21 0.14
CA GLY A 108 24.55 16.54 -1.13
C GLY A 108 24.18 15.04 -1.21
N GLU A 109 23.98 14.36 -0.09
CA GLU A 109 23.85 12.89 -0.09
C GLU A 109 22.42 12.34 0.04
N ARG A 110 21.37 13.15 -0.19
CA ARG A 110 19.94 12.75 -0.04
C ARG A 110 19.60 11.42 -0.72
N HIS A 111 20.01 11.27 -1.98
CA HIS A 111 19.87 10.03 -2.74
C HIS A 111 21.22 9.37 -3.03
N ALA A 112 22.25 9.64 -2.22
CA ALA A 112 23.58 9.04 -2.35
C ALA A 112 24.13 8.49 -1.02
N ALA A 113 23.31 8.47 0.04
CA ALA A 113 23.64 7.92 1.34
C ALA A 113 24.28 6.52 1.21
N ALA A 114 25.30 6.27 2.03
CA ALA A 114 26.05 5.01 2.00
C ALA A 114 25.16 3.80 2.29
N LEU A 115 24.20 3.98 3.21
CA LEU A 115 23.17 3.03 3.58
C LEU A 115 21.94 3.81 4.06
N ALA A 116 20.76 3.46 3.58
CA ALA A 116 19.49 4.00 4.01
C ALA A 116 18.50 2.87 4.31
N PHE A 117 17.70 3.01 5.37
CA PHE A 117 16.63 2.08 5.72
C PHE A 117 15.28 2.75 5.55
N ARG A 118 14.35 2.06 4.89
CA ARG A 118 13.02 2.57 4.57
C ARG A 118 11.97 1.58 5.02
N VAL A 119 10.91 2.08 5.63
CA VAL A 119 9.73 1.29 5.97
C VAL A 119 8.50 2.16 5.84
N GLY A 120 7.39 1.61 5.37
CA GLY A 120 6.16 2.36 5.38
C GLY A 120 4.94 1.56 4.96
N ALA A 121 3.82 2.25 5.04
CA ALA A 121 2.51 1.74 4.71
C ALA A 121 1.80 2.74 3.80
N GLN A 122 1.10 2.24 2.79
CA GLN A 122 0.25 3.04 1.92
C GLN A 122 -1.06 2.32 1.68
N GLY A 123 -2.12 3.08 1.42
CA GLY A 123 -3.41 2.52 1.09
C GLY A 123 -4.27 3.48 0.31
N GLY A 124 -5.26 2.95 -0.40
CA GLY A 124 -6.08 3.72 -1.32
C GLY A 124 -7.32 2.99 -1.77
N SER A 125 -8.28 3.75 -2.26
CA SER A 125 -9.41 3.18 -2.99
C SER A 125 -8.91 2.66 -4.33
N LEU A 126 -9.38 1.47 -4.70
CA LEU A 126 -9.19 0.93 -6.04
C LEU A 126 -10.52 0.95 -6.78
N SER A 127 -10.47 1.45 -8.01
CA SER A 127 -11.53 1.29 -8.98
C SER A 127 -11.12 0.19 -9.95
N GLU A 128 -12.05 -0.70 -10.21
CA GLU A 128 -11.97 -1.72 -11.24
C GLU A 128 -12.72 -1.20 -12.47
N THR A 129 -12.14 -1.40 -13.66
CA THR A 129 -12.71 -0.85 -14.90
C THR A 129 -14.08 -1.44 -15.23
N ASP A 130 -14.30 -2.71 -14.89
CA ASP A 130 -15.44 -3.49 -15.39
C ASP A 130 -16.51 -3.79 -14.31
N VAL A 131 -16.24 -3.49 -13.04
CA VAL A 131 -17.17 -3.71 -11.92
C VAL A 131 -17.57 -2.38 -11.28
N SER A 132 -18.88 -2.17 -11.10
CA SER A 132 -19.43 -1.03 -10.35
C SER A 132 -19.24 -1.22 -8.83
N GLY A 133 -17.99 -1.19 -8.37
CA GLY A 133 -17.63 -1.38 -6.96
C GLY A 133 -16.28 -0.74 -6.63
N SER A 134 -16.18 -0.16 -5.43
CA SER A 134 -14.91 0.36 -4.91
C SER A 134 -14.21 -0.72 -4.10
N GLY A 135 -13.05 -1.18 -4.56
CA GLY A 135 -12.13 -1.99 -3.78
C GLY A 135 -11.22 -1.13 -2.89
N PHE A 136 -10.43 -1.79 -2.05
CA PHE A 136 -9.36 -1.16 -1.28
C PHE A 136 -8.03 -1.86 -1.54
N SER A 137 -6.95 -1.08 -1.62
CA SER A 137 -5.58 -1.60 -1.57
C SER A 137 -4.87 -1.11 -0.33
N GLY A 138 -4.12 -2.00 0.30
CA GLY A 138 -3.13 -1.69 1.32
C GLY A 138 -1.78 -2.26 0.91
N ASP A 139 -0.70 -1.58 1.25
CA ASP A 139 0.64 -1.99 0.88
C ASP A 139 1.64 -1.62 1.98
N LEU A 140 2.48 -2.58 2.35
CA LEU A 140 3.56 -2.45 3.31
C LEU A 140 4.88 -2.66 2.58
N PHE A 141 5.83 -1.75 2.75
CA PHE A 141 7.14 -1.88 2.13
C PHE A 141 8.25 -1.71 3.15
N LEU A 142 9.34 -2.44 2.93
CA LEU A 142 10.59 -2.37 3.69
C LEU A 142 11.75 -2.42 2.70
N GLY A 143 12.67 -1.46 2.80
CA GLY A 143 13.81 -1.34 1.91
C GLY A 143 15.09 -1.09 2.69
N LEU A 144 16.17 -1.75 2.28
CA LEU A 144 17.52 -1.45 2.73
C LEU A 144 18.35 -1.06 1.50
N GLU A 145 18.84 0.16 1.49
CA GLU A 145 19.32 0.83 0.30
C GLU A 145 20.75 1.32 0.49
N GLY A 146 21.71 0.65 -0.14
CA GLY A 146 23.06 1.17 -0.28
C GLY A 146 23.20 2.17 -1.43
N ARG A 147 24.41 2.67 -1.60
CA ARG A 147 24.78 3.56 -2.71
C ARG A 147 24.61 2.92 -4.10
N ARG A 148 24.88 1.61 -4.22
CA ARG A 148 24.74 0.84 -5.48
C ARG A 148 23.73 -0.27 -5.37
N PHE A 149 23.79 -1.07 -4.31
CA PHE A 149 22.94 -2.23 -4.13
C PHE A 149 21.98 -2.02 -2.97
N GLY A 150 20.81 -2.64 -3.06
CA GLY A 150 19.85 -2.69 -1.97
C GLY A 150 18.93 -3.90 -2.08
N VAL A 151 18.00 -3.97 -1.15
CA VAL A 151 16.94 -4.96 -1.09
C VAL A 151 15.63 -4.23 -0.85
N ASP A 152 14.58 -4.65 -1.53
CA ASP A 152 13.21 -4.16 -1.36
C ASP A 152 12.29 -5.35 -1.09
N LEU A 153 11.40 -5.19 -0.11
CA LEU A 153 10.36 -6.13 0.25
C LEU A 153 9.04 -5.37 0.23
N ARG A 154 8.03 -5.92 -0.44
CA ARG A 154 6.70 -5.31 -0.54
C ARG A 154 5.61 -6.35 -0.33
N LEU A 155 4.57 -5.98 0.41
CA LEU A 155 3.39 -6.79 0.68
C LEU A 155 2.15 -5.95 0.37
N THR A 156 1.49 -6.24 -0.75
CA THR A 156 0.26 -5.58 -1.16
C THR A 156 -0.94 -6.51 -0.91
N GLY A 157 -1.95 -6.02 -0.22
CA GLY A 157 -3.25 -6.66 -0.08
C GLY A 157 -4.32 -5.90 -0.84
N LEU A 158 -5.18 -6.62 -1.57
CA LEU A 158 -6.31 -6.08 -2.32
C LEU A 158 -7.59 -6.67 -1.73
N GLY A 159 -8.51 -5.83 -1.31
CA GLY A 159 -9.87 -6.22 -0.94
C GLY A 159 -10.82 -5.80 -2.05
N LEU A 160 -11.40 -6.76 -2.75
CA LEU A 160 -12.30 -6.55 -3.88
C LEU A 160 -13.70 -7.06 -3.53
N PRO A 161 -14.78 -6.40 -3.99
CA PRO A 161 -16.12 -6.97 -3.86
C PRO A 161 -16.22 -8.29 -4.63
N THR A 162 -17.12 -9.18 -4.19
CA THR A 162 -17.44 -10.41 -4.92
C THR A 162 -18.29 -10.12 -6.16
N ASP A 163 -17.94 -10.73 -7.29
CA ASP A 163 -18.58 -10.47 -8.61
C ASP A 163 -19.80 -11.38 -8.87
N ASP A 164 -20.02 -12.39 -8.04
CA ASP A 164 -21.11 -13.37 -8.19
C ASP A 164 -22.46 -12.89 -7.66
N GLY A 165 -22.56 -11.59 -7.33
CA GLY A 165 -23.75 -10.98 -6.73
C GLY A 165 -24.00 -11.39 -5.28
N THR A 166 -23.11 -12.16 -4.65
CA THR A 166 -23.17 -12.45 -3.21
C THR A 166 -22.55 -11.32 -2.41
N SER A 167 -22.96 -11.19 -1.14
CA SER A 167 -22.30 -10.27 -0.21
C SER A 167 -20.97 -10.87 0.25
N GLY A 168 -19.85 -10.28 -0.13
CA GLY A 168 -18.52 -10.74 0.25
C GLY A 168 -17.41 -9.81 -0.24
N SER A 169 -16.19 -10.05 0.22
CA SER A 169 -14.99 -9.45 -0.36
C SER A 169 -13.93 -10.52 -0.54
N ASP A 170 -13.36 -10.62 -1.74
CA ASP A 170 -12.21 -11.45 -2.01
C ASP A 170 -10.93 -10.70 -1.66
N VAL A 171 -9.97 -11.41 -1.07
CA VAL A 171 -8.69 -10.86 -0.64
C VAL A 171 -7.57 -11.50 -1.45
N ILE A 172 -6.86 -10.68 -2.22
CA ILE A 172 -5.67 -11.08 -2.98
C ILE A 172 -4.45 -10.51 -2.29
N THR A 173 -3.44 -11.34 -2.04
CA THR A 173 -2.17 -10.92 -1.42
C THR A 173 -1.02 -11.09 -2.39
N LEU A 174 -0.27 -10.02 -2.61
CA LEU A 174 0.93 -9.98 -3.45
C LEU A 174 2.14 -9.73 -2.55
N THR A 175 3.11 -10.63 -2.57
CA THR A 175 4.39 -10.46 -1.85
C THR A 175 5.52 -10.38 -2.86
N GLN A 176 6.43 -9.43 -2.68
CA GLN A 176 7.49 -9.15 -3.62
C GLN A 176 8.80 -8.96 -2.86
N SER A 177 9.88 -9.50 -3.42
CA SER A 177 11.22 -9.33 -2.90
C SER A 177 12.18 -9.10 -4.06
N HIS A 178 12.88 -7.97 -4.05
CA HIS A 178 13.81 -7.60 -5.11
C HIS A 178 15.18 -7.21 -4.56
N LEU A 179 16.21 -7.58 -5.31
CA LEU A 179 17.52 -6.95 -5.23
C LEU A 179 17.51 -5.72 -6.11
N THR A 180 17.95 -4.59 -5.59
CA THR A 180 17.94 -3.31 -6.29
C THR A 180 19.34 -2.88 -6.67
N TRP A 181 19.48 -2.29 -7.86
CA TRP A 181 20.74 -1.74 -8.36
C TRP A 181 20.51 -0.31 -8.88
N ALA A 182 21.23 0.65 -8.30
CA ALA A 182 21.20 2.05 -8.72
C ALA A 182 22.06 2.25 -9.97
N LEU A 183 21.38 2.55 -11.09
CA LEU A 183 22.01 2.94 -12.35
C LEU A 183 22.47 4.41 -12.31
N ILE A 184 21.63 5.25 -11.71
CA ILE A 184 21.90 6.69 -11.54
C ILE A 184 21.71 7.01 -10.07
N SER A 185 22.72 7.62 -9.44
CA SER A 185 22.66 8.09 -8.05
C SER A 185 23.26 9.49 -7.99
N HIS A 186 22.44 10.48 -8.33
CA HIS A 186 22.79 11.90 -8.20
C HIS A 186 22.08 12.50 -6.99
N GLU A 187 22.53 13.68 -6.55
CA GLU A 187 21.95 14.39 -5.40
C GLU A 187 20.47 14.77 -5.58
N ARG A 188 19.99 14.86 -6.82
CA ARG A 188 18.62 15.27 -7.17
C ARG A 188 17.78 14.17 -7.80
N ALA A 189 18.39 13.07 -8.21
CA ALA A 189 17.68 12.00 -8.89
C ALA A 189 18.38 10.67 -8.70
N ARG A 190 17.59 9.63 -8.48
CA ARG A 190 18.05 8.26 -8.37
C ARG A 190 17.17 7.35 -9.20
N LEU A 191 17.80 6.60 -10.10
CA LEU A 191 17.15 5.59 -10.93
C LEU A 191 17.70 4.23 -10.53
N ARG A 192 16.80 3.31 -10.22
CA ARG A 192 17.13 1.93 -9.92
C ARG A 192 16.41 0.97 -10.84
N VAL A 193 17.06 -0.16 -11.05
CA VAL A 193 16.45 -1.38 -11.56
C VAL A 193 16.44 -2.41 -10.45
N GLU A 194 15.43 -3.26 -10.47
CA GLU A 194 15.14 -4.22 -9.42
C GLU A 194 14.85 -5.57 -10.08
N ALA A 195 15.35 -6.64 -9.48
CA ALA A 195 15.13 -8.00 -9.97
C ALA A 195 14.96 -8.93 -8.79
N GLY A 196 14.03 -9.88 -8.90
CA GLY A 196 13.72 -10.77 -7.79
C GLY A 196 12.51 -11.64 -8.07
N VAL A 197 11.71 -11.86 -7.04
CA VAL A 197 10.58 -12.78 -7.06
C VAL A 197 9.31 -12.08 -6.62
N SER A 198 8.21 -12.46 -7.23
CA SER A 198 6.87 -12.01 -6.88
C SER A 198 5.98 -13.22 -6.67
N THR A 199 5.19 -13.20 -5.62
CA THR A 199 4.24 -14.24 -5.29
C THR A 199 2.84 -13.65 -5.22
N ALA A 200 1.91 -14.20 -5.99
CA ALA A 200 0.49 -13.86 -5.89
C ALA A 200 -0.24 -15.00 -5.19
N THR A 201 -0.92 -14.70 -4.10
CA THR A 201 -1.67 -15.67 -3.31
C THR A 201 -3.14 -15.25 -3.29
N ALA A 202 -3.97 -16.13 -3.84
CA ALA A 202 -5.43 -16.14 -3.70
C ALA A 202 -5.81 -17.34 -2.81
N PRO A 203 -7.08 -17.45 -2.34
CA PRO A 203 -7.49 -18.50 -1.41
C PRO A 203 -7.16 -19.93 -1.87
N ASP A 204 -7.25 -20.19 -3.17
CA ASP A 204 -7.14 -21.54 -3.74
C ASP A 204 -5.89 -21.74 -4.62
N ILE A 205 -5.15 -20.67 -4.93
CA ILE A 205 -3.98 -20.74 -5.80
C ILE A 205 -2.89 -19.78 -5.37
N SER A 206 -1.64 -20.25 -5.49
CA SER A 206 -0.46 -19.41 -5.31
C SER A 206 0.45 -19.53 -6.51
N PHE A 207 0.88 -18.38 -7.02
CA PHE A 207 1.82 -18.28 -8.12
C PHE A 207 3.11 -17.67 -7.64
N VAL A 208 4.24 -18.16 -8.15
CA VAL A 208 5.57 -17.63 -7.88
C VAL A 208 6.27 -17.38 -9.20
N GLY A 209 6.68 -16.14 -9.43
CA GLY A 209 7.26 -15.69 -10.70
C GLY A 209 8.51 -14.84 -10.51
N ALA A 210 9.33 -14.79 -11.56
CA ALA A 210 10.42 -13.82 -11.64
C ALA A 210 9.82 -12.43 -11.83
N SER A 211 10.36 -11.44 -11.13
CA SER A 211 9.86 -10.07 -11.17
C SER A 211 10.97 -9.07 -11.39
N PHE A 212 10.68 -8.06 -12.20
CA PHE A 212 11.57 -6.96 -12.52
C PHE A 212 10.87 -5.65 -12.23
N ALA A 213 11.59 -4.66 -11.71
CA ALA A 213 11.05 -3.33 -11.54
C ALA A 213 12.08 -2.26 -11.90
N ALA A 214 11.59 -1.04 -12.09
CA ALA A 214 12.39 0.16 -12.19
C ALA A 214 11.74 1.24 -11.32
N SER A 215 12.56 1.93 -10.52
CA SER A 215 12.11 3.01 -9.64
C SER A 215 12.93 4.27 -9.85
N LEU A 216 12.24 5.41 -9.83
CA LEU A 216 12.79 6.74 -9.99
C LEU A 216 12.38 7.59 -8.79
N GLU A 217 13.35 8.24 -8.18
CA GLU A 217 13.15 9.31 -7.21
C GLU A 217 13.79 10.57 -7.74
N ALA A 218 13.08 11.70 -7.74
CA ALA A 218 13.61 12.96 -8.21
C ALA A 218 13.15 14.14 -7.34
N CYS A 219 14.10 14.92 -6.83
CA CYS A 219 13.83 16.14 -6.07
C CYS A 219 13.23 17.21 -6.99
N ILE A 220 11.99 17.63 -6.72
CA ILE A 220 11.35 18.76 -7.43
C ILE A 220 11.79 20.07 -6.78
N ALA A 221 11.49 20.24 -5.49
CA ALA A 221 11.76 21.46 -4.75
C ALA A 221 11.76 21.24 -3.23
N GLY A 222 12.83 21.64 -2.55
CA GLY A 222 12.87 21.61 -1.08
C GLY A 222 12.75 20.17 -0.52
N PRO A 223 11.77 19.87 0.34
CA PRO A 223 11.49 18.52 0.85
C PRO A 223 10.57 17.68 -0.05
N LEU A 224 10.16 18.23 -1.21
CA LEU A 224 9.22 17.58 -2.13
C LEU A 224 9.97 16.82 -3.22
N ASP A 225 9.74 15.52 -3.24
CA ASP A 225 10.30 14.57 -4.20
C ASP A 225 9.17 13.93 -5.03
N LEU A 226 9.49 13.61 -6.29
CA LEU A 226 8.67 12.79 -7.19
C LEU A 226 9.16 11.35 -7.10
N GLU A 227 8.27 10.42 -6.81
CA GLU A 227 8.53 8.98 -6.83
C GLU A 227 7.75 8.35 -7.99
N ALA A 228 8.39 7.47 -8.75
CA ALA A 228 7.72 6.66 -9.76
C ALA A 228 8.30 5.24 -9.74
N ARG A 229 7.44 4.23 -9.90
CA ARG A 229 7.84 2.83 -9.96
C ARG A 229 7.02 2.09 -10.99
N LEU A 230 7.68 1.24 -11.76
CA LEU A 230 7.08 0.29 -12.68
C LEU A 230 7.62 -1.09 -12.35
N GLN A 231 6.75 -2.06 -12.17
CA GLN A 231 7.09 -3.44 -11.93
C GLN A 231 6.35 -4.34 -12.91
N VAL A 232 7.04 -5.40 -13.34
CA VAL A 232 6.52 -6.42 -14.23
C VAL A 232 6.89 -7.81 -13.73
N THR A 233 5.94 -8.73 -13.81
CA THR A 233 6.12 -10.17 -13.60
C THR A 233 5.61 -10.85 -14.85
N PRO A 234 6.47 -11.36 -15.75
CA PRO A 234 6.03 -11.86 -17.06
C PRO A 234 5.49 -13.29 -17.06
N PHE A 235 5.88 -14.11 -16.07
CA PHE A 235 5.54 -15.52 -15.94
C PHE A 235 5.68 -15.96 -14.47
N PRO A 236 4.89 -16.95 -13.97
CA PRO A 236 3.84 -17.74 -14.63
C PRO A 236 2.53 -16.99 -14.85
N TYR A 237 2.24 -16.05 -13.97
CA TYR A 237 1.18 -15.07 -14.12
C TYR A 237 1.79 -13.76 -14.62
N ARG A 238 0.97 -12.95 -15.28
CA ARG A 238 1.38 -11.67 -15.82
C ARG A 238 0.89 -10.57 -14.89
N GLN A 239 1.80 -9.78 -14.36
CA GLN A 239 1.48 -8.63 -13.54
C GLN A 239 2.23 -7.42 -14.06
N VAL A 240 1.54 -6.29 -14.17
CA VAL A 240 2.13 -4.98 -14.37
C VAL A 240 1.62 -4.07 -13.27
N ASP A 241 2.51 -3.44 -12.51
CA ASP A 241 2.16 -2.50 -11.44
C ASP A 241 2.94 -1.21 -11.64
N ALA A 242 2.24 -0.10 -11.77
CA ALA A 242 2.78 1.21 -12.03
C ALA A 242 2.26 2.21 -10.99
N SER A 243 3.15 3.01 -10.43
CA SER A 243 2.78 4.07 -9.49
C SER A 243 3.59 5.34 -9.73
N ALA A 244 2.94 6.47 -9.48
CA ALA A 244 3.56 7.79 -9.46
C ALA A 244 3.05 8.55 -8.23
N ALA A 245 3.96 9.15 -7.46
CA ALA A 245 3.66 9.78 -6.20
C ALA A 245 4.47 11.06 -5.99
N LEU A 246 3.93 11.94 -5.17
CA LEU A 246 4.67 13.02 -4.54
C LEU A 246 4.97 12.60 -3.10
N ALA A 247 6.23 12.75 -2.71
CA ALA A 247 6.73 12.46 -1.37
C ALA A 247 7.21 13.75 -0.70
N VAL A 248 6.73 14.01 0.51
CA VAL A 248 7.19 15.13 1.34
C VAL A 248 8.00 14.56 2.49
N HIS A 249 9.28 14.92 2.53
CA HIS A 249 10.23 14.47 3.53
C HIS A 249 10.32 15.47 4.70
N LEU A 250 9.83 15.04 5.87
CA LEU A 250 9.83 15.79 7.12
C LEU A 250 10.85 15.15 8.08
N GLY A 251 12.14 15.19 7.72
CA GLY A 251 13.18 14.46 8.45
C GLY A 251 13.21 12.98 8.06
N ALA A 252 13.03 12.09 9.03
CA ALA A 252 12.82 10.66 8.79
C ALA A 252 11.41 10.35 8.33
N LEU A 253 10.41 11.15 8.71
CA LEU A 253 9.02 10.92 8.32
C LEU A 253 8.82 11.31 6.85
N VAL A 254 8.18 10.44 6.08
CA VAL A 254 7.83 10.68 4.68
C VAL A 254 6.33 10.54 4.52
N LEU A 255 5.69 11.58 3.99
CA LEU A 255 4.28 11.52 3.58
C LEU A 255 4.22 11.35 2.07
N ARG A 256 3.40 10.41 1.59
CA ARG A 256 3.28 10.08 0.17
C ARG A 256 1.84 10.19 -0.27
N GLY A 257 1.63 10.73 -1.46
CA GLY A 257 0.33 10.75 -2.11
C GLY A 257 0.51 10.62 -3.61
N GLY A 258 -0.28 9.75 -4.23
CA GLY A 258 -0.07 9.41 -5.63
C GLY A 258 -1.21 8.67 -6.27
N TYR A 259 -0.92 8.12 -7.43
CA TYR A 259 -1.80 7.28 -8.21
C TYR A 259 -1.10 5.97 -8.53
N ARG A 260 -1.82 4.85 -8.40
CA ARG A 260 -1.34 3.50 -8.71
C ARG A 260 -2.29 2.87 -9.71
N GLY A 261 -1.74 2.14 -10.65
CA GLY A 261 -2.45 1.28 -11.58
C GLY A 261 -1.78 -0.09 -11.63
N MET A 262 -2.57 -1.14 -11.71
CA MET A 262 -2.10 -2.52 -11.72
C MET A 262 -2.97 -3.35 -12.65
N VAL A 263 -2.33 -4.22 -13.42
CA VAL A 263 -2.96 -5.22 -14.28
C VAL A 263 -2.49 -6.59 -13.79
N LEU A 264 -3.43 -7.49 -13.55
CA LEU A 264 -3.20 -8.87 -13.14
C LEU A 264 -3.83 -9.80 -14.17
N ASP A 265 -3.03 -10.66 -14.79
CA ASP A 265 -3.45 -11.64 -15.80
C ASP A 265 -3.00 -13.04 -15.32
N ASP A 266 -3.95 -13.93 -15.07
CA ASP A 266 -3.68 -15.30 -14.61
C ASP A 266 -3.19 -16.23 -15.72
N ALA A 267 -3.12 -15.75 -16.96
CA ALA A 267 -2.72 -16.47 -18.17
C ALA A 267 -3.45 -17.82 -18.37
N GLY A 268 -4.64 -17.99 -17.78
CA GLY A 268 -5.46 -19.19 -17.90
C GLY A 268 -5.01 -20.37 -17.03
N TYR A 269 -4.15 -20.14 -16.04
CA TYR A 269 -3.71 -21.20 -15.13
C TYR A 269 -4.75 -21.60 -14.08
N THR A 270 -5.78 -20.78 -13.87
CA THR A 270 -6.80 -21.03 -12.82
C THR A 270 -7.91 -21.96 -13.32
N ASP A 271 -8.52 -21.66 -14.47
CA ASP A 271 -9.69 -22.36 -15.02
C ASP A 271 -9.56 -22.70 -16.53
N GLY A 272 -8.40 -22.43 -17.14
CA GLY A 272 -8.18 -22.58 -18.58
C GLY A 272 -8.58 -21.37 -19.42
N ILE A 273 -9.10 -20.30 -18.81
CA ILE A 273 -9.48 -19.03 -19.44
C ILE A 273 -8.59 -17.92 -18.88
N ALA A 274 -7.96 -17.14 -19.75
CA ALA A 274 -7.14 -16.01 -19.30
C ALA A 274 -8.04 -14.89 -18.76
N ASN A 275 -7.90 -14.61 -17.47
CA ASN A 275 -8.63 -13.57 -16.75
C ASN A 275 -7.69 -12.41 -16.50
N VAL A 276 -8.08 -11.19 -16.93
CA VAL A 276 -7.26 -9.99 -16.80
C VAL A 276 -8.01 -8.94 -16.00
N ASP A 277 -7.50 -8.61 -14.82
CA ASP A 277 -8.11 -7.68 -13.90
C ASP A 277 -7.29 -6.38 -13.88
N THR A 278 -7.94 -5.23 -14.06
CA THR A 278 -7.28 -3.91 -14.04
C THR A 278 -7.77 -3.06 -12.88
N PHE A 279 -6.84 -2.69 -12.01
CA PHE A 279 -7.08 -1.89 -10.81
C PHE A 279 -6.35 -0.56 -10.91
N HIS A 280 -7.00 0.53 -10.53
CA HIS A 280 -6.34 1.83 -10.49
C HIS A 280 -6.99 2.76 -9.47
N GLY A 281 -6.23 3.68 -8.91
CA GLY A 281 -6.78 4.62 -7.95
C GLY A 281 -5.77 5.49 -7.22
N PRO A 282 -6.25 6.51 -6.51
CA PRO A 282 -5.41 7.34 -5.67
C PRO A 282 -5.00 6.58 -4.41
N PHE A 283 -3.79 6.83 -3.92
CA PHE A 283 -3.32 6.30 -2.66
C PHE A 283 -2.65 7.38 -1.82
N LEU A 284 -2.65 7.14 -0.51
CA LEU A 284 -1.94 7.92 0.49
C LEU A 284 -1.08 6.97 1.33
N GLY A 285 0.08 7.44 1.76
CA GLY A 285 1.01 6.64 2.52
C GLY A 285 1.85 7.45 3.48
N VAL A 286 2.40 6.73 4.45
CA VAL A 286 3.35 7.24 5.43
C VAL A 286 4.51 6.26 5.55
N GLY A 287 5.72 6.79 5.70
CA GLY A 287 6.91 5.99 5.87
C GLY A 287 7.96 6.66 6.72
N LEU A 288 8.99 5.89 7.03
CA LEU A 288 10.20 6.31 7.71
C LEU A 288 11.39 6.04 6.81
N SER A 289 12.37 6.95 6.80
CA SER A 289 13.61 6.86 6.02
C SER A 289 14.80 7.33 6.86
N TYR A 290 15.74 6.43 7.16
CA TYR A 290 16.93 6.67 7.99
C TYR A 290 18.21 6.42 7.23
#